data_AF-A0A820PP17-F1
#
_entry.id   AF-A0A820PP17-F1
#
_cell.length_a   1.000
_cell.length_b   1.000
_cell.length_c   1.000
_cell.angle_alpha   90.00
_cell.angle_beta   90.00
_cell.angle_gamma   90.00
#
_symmetry.space_group_name_H-M   'P 1'
#
loop_
_entity.id
_entity.type
_entity.pdbx_description
1 polymer ?
#
loop_
_entity_poly.entity_id
_entity_poly.type
_entity_poly.pdbx_seq_one_letter_code
_entity_poly.pdbx_strand_id
1 'polypeptide(L)'
;IIKNFIERATRYSSTFEAFNYERRSIKLMLLYNDYPSTFIENEFHKYFSQYISKSPFLPLIDDEHKKYFLMRKQISGQPTPWQTQVALSSALADIDNDPLDDDERQQPNPDPKKSEEKNLNINEKFFTHYTYEKRFKTCKRDMHQVYHDTFKDTPAMYTKLIVGNRIRRQAHNELIRKRPKQALLKNSTITKRKFEKPKTTRLPTTTIIKPP
;
A
#
# COMPACT_ATOMS: atom_id res chain seq x y z
N ILE A 1 0.39 3.04 8.20
CA ILE A 1 -0.01 3.84 7.01
C ILE A 1 1.14 3.91 6.01
N ILE A 2 2.30 4.49 6.38
CA ILE A 2 3.47 4.62 5.48
C ILE A 2 3.93 3.26 4.93
N LYS A 3 4.03 2.23 5.78
CA LYS A 3 4.35 0.85 5.37
C LYS A 3 3.54 0.36 4.15
N ASN A 4 2.21 0.49 4.20
CA ASN A 4 1.33 0.03 3.11
C ASN A 4 1.58 0.80 1.81
N PHE A 5 1.89 2.10 1.89
CA PHE A 5 2.25 2.89 0.71
C PHE A 5 3.58 2.41 0.10
N ILE A 6 4.58 2.11 0.93
CA ILE A 6 5.87 1.59 0.45
C ILE A 6 5.73 0.19 -0.15
N GLU A 7 4.97 -0.70 0.49
CA GLU A 7 4.68 -2.03 -0.04
C GLU A 7 3.95 -1.95 -1.39
N ARG A 8 2.97 -1.05 -1.51
CA ARG A 8 2.26 -0.78 -2.76
C ARG A 8 3.23 -0.30 -3.84
N ALA A 9 4.02 0.74 -3.55
CA ALA A 9 5.01 1.25 -4.50
C ALA A 9 5.98 0.16 -4.95
N THR A 10 6.42 -0.69 -4.04
CA THR A 10 7.32 -1.81 -4.36
C THR A 10 6.68 -2.82 -5.29
N ARG A 11 5.43 -3.23 -5.01
CA ARG A 11 4.71 -4.23 -5.81
C ARG A 11 4.42 -3.76 -7.23
N TYR A 12 3.95 -2.51 -7.38
CA TYR A 12 3.45 -2.00 -8.64
C TYR A 12 4.51 -1.32 -9.51
N SER A 13 5.68 -0.98 -8.95
CA SER A 13 6.78 -0.49 -9.77
C SER A 13 7.38 -1.66 -10.58
N SER A 14 7.53 -1.45 -11.88
CA SER A 14 8.17 -2.40 -12.80
C SER A 14 9.70 -2.21 -12.84
N THR A 15 10.17 -0.98 -12.62
CA THR A 15 11.58 -0.61 -12.58
C THR A 15 11.94 0.10 -11.28
N PHE A 16 13.24 0.17 -11.00
CA PHE A 16 13.74 0.87 -9.81
C PHE A 16 13.52 2.39 -9.89
N GLU A 17 13.60 2.97 -11.09
CA GLU A 17 13.34 4.38 -11.35
C GLU A 17 11.88 4.73 -11.06
N ALA A 18 10.94 3.88 -11.51
CA ALA A 18 9.51 4.02 -11.21
C ALA A 18 9.27 3.93 -9.69
N PHE A 19 9.96 3.02 -9.01
CA PHE A 19 9.92 2.91 -7.56
C PHE A 19 10.43 4.17 -6.87
N ASN A 20 11.56 4.72 -7.32
CA ASN A 20 12.11 5.96 -6.76
C ASN A 20 11.20 7.17 -6.99
N TYR A 21 10.53 7.23 -8.14
CA TYR A 21 9.52 8.25 -8.42
C TYR A 21 8.35 8.15 -7.43
N GLU A 22 7.77 6.96 -7.26
CA GLU A 22 6.72 6.71 -6.27
C GLU A 22 7.19 6.99 -4.84
N ARG A 23 8.41 6.59 -4.47
CA ARG A 23 9.03 6.88 -3.17
C ARG A 23 9.06 8.38 -2.89
N ARG A 24 9.49 9.19 -3.85
CA ARG A 24 9.50 10.66 -3.76
C ARG A 24 8.09 11.23 -3.67
N SER A 25 7.17 10.73 -4.49
CA SER A 25 5.75 11.12 -4.48
C SER A 25 5.10 10.88 -3.10
N ILE A 26 5.33 9.71 -2.50
CA ILE A 26 4.84 9.38 -1.16
C ILE A 26 5.44 10.33 -0.10
N LYS A 27 6.74 10.61 -0.16
CA LYS A 27 7.39 11.55 0.77
C LYS A 27 6.77 12.95 0.66
N LEU A 28 6.59 13.46 -0.56
CA LEU A 28 5.95 14.75 -0.80
C LEU A 28 4.52 14.76 -0.28
N MET A 29 3.73 13.73 -0.58
CA MET A 29 2.35 13.61 -0.09
C MET A 29 2.29 13.64 1.43
N LEU A 30 3.19 12.94 2.13
CA LEU A 30 3.24 12.95 3.60
C LEU A 30 3.64 14.33 4.13
N LEU A 31 4.62 15.00 3.51
CA LEU A 31 5.00 16.38 3.87
C LEU A 31 3.82 17.35 3.70
N TYR A 32 3.06 17.26 2.61
CA TYR A 32 1.85 18.05 2.38
C TYR A 32 0.73 17.81 3.40
N ASN A 33 0.77 16.67 4.11
CA ASN A 33 -0.17 16.35 5.17
C ASN A 33 0.42 16.66 6.57
N ASP A 34 1.38 17.57 6.66
CA ASP A 34 2.04 18.05 7.89
C ASP A 34 2.77 16.95 8.69
N TYR A 35 3.22 15.87 8.04
CA TYR A 35 4.05 14.89 8.74
C TYR A 35 5.48 15.44 8.89
N PRO A 36 6.10 15.35 10.09
CA PRO A 36 7.48 15.78 10.28
C PRO A 36 8.44 15.01 9.36
N SER A 37 9.36 15.72 8.68
CA SER A 37 10.33 15.10 7.77
C SER A 37 11.16 14.01 8.45
N THR A 38 11.59 14.25 9.69
CA THR A 38 12.36 13.29 10.50
C THR A 38 11.57 12.01 10.79
N PHE A 39 10.26 12.12 11.01
CA PHE A 39 9.38 10.97 11.20
C PHE A 39 9.25 10.16 9.90
N ILE A 40 9.07 10.85 8.76
CA ILE A 40 9.00 10.21 7.45
C ILE A 40 10.28 9.43 7.17
N GLU A 41 11.45 10.08 7.26
CA GLU A 41 12.74 9.42 7.00
C GLU A 41 12.97 8.22 7.93
N ASN A 42 12.61 8.34 9.22
CA ASN A 42 12.74 7.25 10.17
C ASN A 42 11.84 6.05 9.82
N GLU A 43 10.60 6.29 9.38
CA GLU A 43 9.69 5.21 8.96
C GLU A 43 10.16 4.52 7.67
N PHE A 44 10.66 5.28 6.69
CA PHE A 44 11.28 4.70 5.50
C PHE A 44 12.53 3.89 5.86
N HIS A 45 13.42 4.44 6.70
CA HIS A 45 14.62 3.73 7.14
C HIS A 45 14.25 2.45 7.89
N LYS A 46 13.31 2.51 8.84
CA LYS A 46 12.85 1.35 9.59
C LYS A 46 12.28 0.27 8.67
N TYR A 47 11.51 0.65 7.66
CA TYR A 47 10.99 -0.28 6.67
C TYR A 47 12.13 -0.96 5.90
N PHE A 48 13.04 -0.19 5.29
CA PHE A 48 14.13 -0.78 4.51
C PHE A 48 15.13 -1.58 5.34
N SER A 49 15.35 -1.21 6.60
CA SER A 49 16.23 -1.98 7.49
C SER A 49 15.78 -3.41 7.75
N GLN A 50 14.49 -3.72 7.56
CA GLN A 50 13.97 -5.10 7.68
C GLN A 50 14.42 -5.98 6.50
N TYR A 51 14.72 -5.36 5.36
CA TYR A 51 15.11 -6.02 4.11
C TYR A 51 16.62 -5.98 3.86
N ILE A 52 17.35 -5.15 4.62
CA ILE A 52 18.81 -5.20 4.66
C ILE A 52 19.22 -6.47 5.39
N SER A 53 20.07 -7.28 4.76
CA SER A 53 20.61 -8.49 5.39
C SER A 53 21.30 -8.11 6.71
N LYS A 54 20.98 -8.81 7.80
CA LYS A 54 21.66 -8.66 9.10
C LYS A 54 23.11 -9.14 9.08
N SER A 55 23.62 -9.58 7.92
CA SER A 55 24.99 -10.03 7.77
C SER A 55 25.96 -8.88 8.07
N PRO A 56 26.83 -9.01 9.09
CA PRO A 56 27.83 -8.00 9.40
C PRO A 56 28.90 -7.86 8.31
N PHE A 57 28.93 -8.78 7.33
CA PHE A 57 29.92 -8.82 6.25
C PHE A 57 29.41 -8.27 4.91
N LEU A 58 28.13 -7.88 4.81
CA LEU A 58 27.54 -7.30 3.58
C LEU A 58 27.02 -5.86 3.72
N PRO A 59 27.70 -4.93 4.43
CA PRO A 59 27.32 -3.52 4.34
C PRO A 59 27.65 -2.91 2.96
N LEU A 60 28.44 -3.61 2.12
CA LEU A 60 29.05 -3.09 0.90
C LEU A 60 28.46 -3.64 -0.41
N ILE A 61 27.18 -4.04 -0.43
CA ILE A 61 26.44 -4.07 -1.70
C ILE A 61 25.60 -2.78 -1.70
N ASP A 62 26.25 -1.70 -2.13
CA ASP A 62 25.68 -0.35 -2.26
C ASP A 62 24.60 -0.23 -3.34
N ASP A 63 24.30 -1.33 -4.01
CA ASP A 63 23.35 -1.34 -5.11
C ASP A 63 21.91 -1.33 -4.59
N GLU A 64 21.35 -0.13 -4.43
CA GLU A 64 19.93 0.08 -4.11
C GLU A 64 19.01 -0.67 -5.09
N HIS A 65 19.43 -0.90 -6.35
CA HIS A 65 18.65 -1.71 -7.29
C HIS A 65 18.54 -3.16 -6.82
N LYS A 66 19.65 -3.80 -6.45
CA LYS A 66 19.63 -5.19 -5.94
C LYS A 66 18.77 -5.33 -4.69
N LYS A 67 18.85 -4.35 -3.78
CA LYS A 67 18.00 -4.29 -2.58
C LYS A 67 16.52 -4.21 -2.95
N TYR A 68 16.17 -3.34 -3.90
CA TYR A 68 14.82 -3.23 -4.42
C TYR A 68 14.31 -4.54 -5.04
N PHE A 69 15.11 -5.21 -5.89
CA PHE A 69 14.72 -6.48 -6.50
C PHE A 69 14.50 -7.59 -5.47
N LEU A 70 15.37 -7.69 -4.45
CA LEU A 70 15.22 -8.66 -3.37
C LEU A 70 13.94 -8.42 -2.58
N MET A 71 13.69 -7.15 -2.22
CA MET A 71 12.47 -6.73 -1.51
C MET A 71 11.22 -7.03 -2.34
N ARG A 72 11.24 -6.71 -3.64
CA ARG A 72 10.15 -7.02 -4.57
C ARG A 72 9.88 -8.52 -4.63
N LYS A 73 10.92 -9.35 -4.75
CA LYS A 73 10.80 -10.81 -4.77
C LYS A 73 10.13 -11.35 -3.49
N GLN A 74 10.50 -10.82 -2.32
CA GLN A 74 9.90 -11.23 -1.04
C GLN A 74 8.43 -10.80 -0.91
N ILE A 75 8.08 -9.60 -1.37
CA ILE A 75 6.73 -9.05 -1.22
C ILE A 75 5.77 -9.57 -2.30
N SER A 76 6.25 -9.86 -3.50
CA SER A 76 5.43 -10.37 -4.61
C SER A 76 4.76 -11.71 -4.31
N GLY A 77 5.37 -12.55 -3.45
CA GLY A 77 4.78 -13.81 -3.02
C GLY A 77 3.74 -13.69 -1.90
N GLN A 78 3.64 -12.53 -1.24
CA GLN A 78 2.72 -12.36 -0.12
C GLN A 78 1.34 -11.90 -0.62
N PRO A 79 0.24 -12.48 -0.14
CA PRO A 79 -1.10 -11.99 -0.46
C PRO A 79 -1.23 -10.52 -0.02
N THR A 80 -1.90 -9.72 -0.83
CA THR A 80 -2.27 -8.36 -0.43
C THR A 80 -3.27 -8.41 0.73
N PRO A 81 -3.37 -7.36 1.58
CA PRO A 81 -4.38 -7.32 2.64
C PRO A 81 -5.81 -7.56 2.13
N TRP A 82 -6.10 -7.10 0.91
CA TRP A 82 -7.37 -7.36 0.25
C TRP A 82 -7.55 -8.84 -0.09
N GLN A 83 -6.54 -9.48 -0.69
CA GLN A 83 -6.58 -10.93 -0.96
C GLN A 83 -6.70 -11.74 0.31
N THR A 84 -6.00 -11.37 1.39
CA THR A 84 -6.14 -12.01 2.70
C THR A 84 -7.54 -11.83 3.26
N GLN A 85 -8.13 -10.64 3.15
CA GLN A 85 -9.50 -10.38 3.59
C GLN A 85 -10.52 -11.23 2.81
N VAL A 86 -10.39 -11.29 1.48
CA VAL A 86 -11.27 -12.11 0.63
C VAL A 86 -11.11 -13.60 0.97
N ALA A 87 -9.88 -14.08 1.15
CA ALA A 87 -9.63 -15.46 1.54
C ALA A 87 -10.23 -15.80 2.90
N LEU A 88 -10.12 -14.89 3.89
CA LEU A 88 -10.75 -15.06 5.19
C LEU A 88 -12.28 -15.06 5.10
N SER A 89 -12.87 -14.14 4.33
CA SER A 89 -14.33 -14.10 4.13
C SER A 89 -14.85 -15.35 3.43
N SER A 90 -14.11 -15.89 2.44
CA SER A 90 -14.45 -17.15 1.78
C SER A 90 -14.40 -18.31 2.78
N ALA A 91 -13.31 -18.43 3.54
CA ALA A 91 -13.15 -19.52 4.51
C ALA A 91 -14.21 -19.48 5.63
N LEU A 92 -14.65 -18.29 6.04
CA LEU A 92 -15.76 -18.17 7.02
C LEU A 92 -17.11 -18.58 6.43
N ALA A 93 -17.37 -18.23 5.16
CA ALA A 93 -18.59 -18.63 4.48
C ALA A 93 -18.68 -20.17 4.28
N ASP A 94 -17.54 -20.84 4.13
CA ASP A 94 -17.51 -22.31 4.03
C ASP A 94 -17.87 -23.00 5.36
N ILE A 95 -17.53 -22.38 6.50
CA ILE A 95 -17.87 -22.89 7.85
C ILE A 95 -19.37 -22.74 8.14
N ASP A 96 -19.98 -21.62 7.73
CA ASP A 96 -21.40 -21.36 7.95
C ASP A 96 -22.33 -22.21 7.06
N ASN A 97 -21.79 -22.88 6.03
CA ASN A 97 -22.54 -23.76 5.14
C ASN A 97 -22.36 -25.25 5.45
N ASP A 98 -21.68 -25.61 6.55
CA ASP A 98 -21.58 -27.01 6.97
C ASP A 98 -22.94 -27.44 7.54
N PRO A 99 -23.66 -28.38 6.90
CA PRO A 99 -24.99 -28.79 7.32
C PRO A 99 -24.84 -29.69 8.55
N LEU A 100 -24.74 -29.08 9.72
CA LEU A 100 -24.99 -29.76 10.98
C LEU A 100 -26.49 -29.99 11.10
N ASP A 101 -26.89 -31.26 10.91
CA ASP A 101 -28.16 -31.90 11.28
C ASP A 101 -29.24 -30.94 11.81
N ASP A 102 -30.02 -30.35 10.90
CA ASP A 102 -31.35 -29.85 11.23
C ASP A 102 -32.37 -30.89 10.75
N ASP A 103 -32.69 -31.79 11.69
CA ASP A 103 -33.81 -32.70 11.63
C ASP A 103 -35.13 -31.92 11.54
N GLU A 104 -35.97 -32.34 10.58
CA GLU A 104 -37.42 -32.15 10.50
C GLU A 104 -38.00 -30.72 10.67
N ARG A 105 -38.33 -30.09 9.54
CA ARG A 105 -39.71 -29.61 9.26
C ARG A 105 -39.87 -29.17 7.81
N GLN A 106 -40.47 -30.06 7.01
CA GLN A 106 -40.97 -29.74 5.69
C GLN A 106 -42.18 -28.79 5.80
N GLN A 107 -42.05 -27.57 5.27
CA GLN A 107 -43.19 -26.83 4.70
C GLN A 107 -42.90 -26.55 3.22
N PRO A 108 -43.84 -26.82 2.30
CA PRO A 108 -43.68 -26.50 0.90
C PRO A 108 -44.01 -25.02 0.71
N ASN A 109 -43.00 -24.20 0.40
CA ASN A 109 -43.19 -22.84 -0.07
C ASN A 109 -42.22 -22.55 -1.23
N PRO A 110 -42.59 -21.61 -2.11
CA PRO A 110 -42.41 -21.72 -3.54
C PRO A 110 -40.96 -21.52 -3.96
N ASP A 111 -40.57 -22.29 -4.98
CA ASP A 111 -39.25 -22.35 -5.60
C ASP A 111 -38.49 -21.01 -5.56
N PRO A 112 -37.43 -20.90 -4.74
CA PRO A 112 -36.43 -19.89 -5.01
C PRO A 112 -35.81 -20.32 -6.34
N LYS A 113 -35.97 -19.49 -7.37
CA LYS A 113 -35.20 -19.60 -8.61
C LYS A 113 -33.73 -19.72 -8.22
N LYS A 114 -33.21 -20.95 -8.21
CA LYS A 114 -31.78 -21.25 -8.18
C LYS A 114 -31.19 -20.42 -9.31
N SER A 115 -30.57 -19.30 -8.96
CA SER A 115 -29.63 -18.67 -9.86
C SER A 115 -28.51 -19.69 -9.98
N GLU A 116 -28.53 -20.48 -11.04
CA GLU A 116 -27.38 -21.27 -11.44
C GLU A 116 -26.19 -20.33 -11.37
N GLU A 117 -25.25 -20.63 -10.47
CA GLU A 117 -23.93 -20.05 -10.47
C GLU A 117 -23.31 -20.45 -11.81
N LYS A 118 -23.56 -19.63 -12.84
CA LYS A 118 -22.76 -19.66 -14.05
C LYS A 118 -21.35 -19.42 -13.55
N ASN A 119 -20.53 -20.49 -13.61
CA ASN A 119 -19.08 -20.44 -13.65
C ASN A 119 -18.69 -19.49 -14.79
N LEU A 120 -18.80 -18.19 -14.52
CA LEU A 120 -18.39 -17.14 -15.42
C LEU A 120 -16.88 -17.26 -15.43
N ASN A 121 -16.35 -17.82 -16.51
CA ASN A 121 -14.92 -17.88 -16.78
C ASN A 121 -14.39 -16.44 -16.72
N ILE A 122 -13.92 -16.01 -15.54
CA ILE A 122 -13.49 -14.62 -15.27
C ILE A 122 -12.35 -14.25 -16.23
N ASN A 123 -11.63 -15.26 -16.72
CA ASN A 123 -10.53 -15.15 -17.67
C ASN A 123 -10.94 -14.65 -19.06
N GLU A 124 -12.25 -14.61 -19.39
CA GLU A 124 -12.75 -14.11 -20.68
C GLU A 124 -13.19 -12.64 -20.64
N LYS A 125 -12.97 -11.93 -19.53
CA LYS A 125 -13.41 -10.54 -19.37
C LYS A 125 -12.24 -9.63 -19.07
N PHE A 126 -12.13 -8.55 -19.85
CA PHE A 126 -11.13 -7.51 -19.64
C PHE A 126 -11.80 -6.28 -19.03
N PHE A 127 -11.41 -5.90 -17.81
CA PHE A 127 -12.03 -4.79 -17.10
C PHE A 127 -11.16 -3.54 -17.17
N THR A 128 -11.71 -2.46 -17.74
CA THR A 128 -11.08 -1.14 -17.74
C THR A 128 -11.94 -0.17 -16.94
N HIS A 129 -11.30 0.64 -16.10
CA HIS A 129 -11.97 1.68 -15.33
C HIS A 129 -11.42 3.05 -15.73
N TYR A 130 -12.32 4.01 -15.98
CA TYR A 130 -11.94 5.41 -16.18
C TYR A 130 -12.58 6.31 -15.13
N THR A 131 -11.92 7.43 -14.85
CA THR A 131 -12.47 8.50 -14.01
C THR A 131 -13.40 9.36 -14.87
N TYR A 132 -14.65 9.50 -14.46
CA TYR A 132 -15.57 10.35 -15.21
C TYR A 132 -15.23 11.81 -15.10
N GLU A 133 -15.12 12.45 -16.25
CA GLU A 133 -15.20 13.90 -16.36
C GLU A 133 -16.34 14.28 -17.29
N LYS A 134 -17.01 15.40 -16.97
CA LYS A 134 -18.17 15.89 -17.73
C LYS A 134 -17.83 16.16 -19.21
N ARG A 135 -16.56 16.40 -19.54
CA ARG A 135 -16.06 16.62 -20.91
C ARG A 135 -15.94 15.32 -21.71
N PHE A 136 -15.87 14.17 -21.04
CA PHE A 136 -15.63 12.87 -21.66
C PHE A 136 -16.89 11.96 -21.61
N LYS A 137 -18.05 12.50 -21.95
CA LYS A 137 -19.33 11.74 -21.92
C LYS A 137 -19.31 10.52 -22.85
N THR A 138 -18.62 10.61 -23.98
CA THR A 138 -18.53 9.55 -24.99
C THR A 138 -17.40 8.57 -24.74
N CYS A 139 -16.51 8.84 -23.77
CA CYS A 139 -15.26 8.10 -23.62
C CYS A 139 -15.47 6.59 -23.42
N LYS A 140 -16.55 6.17 -22.75
CA LYS A 140 -16.92 4.75 -22.68
C LYS A 140 -17.15 4.14 -24.08
N ARG A 141 -17.91 4.82 -24.93
CA ARG A 141 -18.16 4.39 -26.32
C ARG A 141 -16.87 4.38 -27.12
N ASP A 142 -16.06 5.42 -26.96
CA ASP A 142 -14.82 5.58 -27.71
C ASP A 142 -13.82 4.47 -27.34
N MET A 143 -13.72 4.09 -26.06
CA MET A 143 -12.90 2.94 -25.62
C MET A 143 -13.37 1.62 -26.23
N HIS A 144 -14.69 1.39 -26.31
CA HIS A 144 -15.22 0.19 -26.98
C HIS A 144 -14.93 0.18 -28.47
N GLN A 145 -15.03 1.34 -29.13
CA GLN A 145 -14.72 1.49 -30.55
C GLN A 145 -13.25 1.21 -30.83
N VAL A 146 -12.34 1.84 -30.06
CA VAL A 146 -10.90 1.62 -30.19
C VAL A 146 -10.55 0.14 -29.95
N TYR A 147 -11.15 -0.49 -28.94
CA TYR A 147 -10.94 -1.91 -28.67
C TYR A 147 -11.39 -2.78 -29.86
N HIS A 148 -12.59 -2.54 -30.37
CA HIS A 148 -13.10 -3.25 -31.54
C HIS A 148 -12.18 -3.08 -32.75
N ASP A 149 -11.81 -1.85 -33.09
CA ASP A 149 -11.04 -1.55 -34.29
C ASP A 149 -9.60 -2.08 -34.21
N THR A 150 -9.02 -2.10 -33.01
CA THR A 150 -7.67 -2.61 -32.78
C THR A 150 -7.62 -4.13 -32.79
N PHE A 151 -8.63 -4.80 -32.21
CA PHE A 151 -8.58 -6.24 -31.95
C PHE A 151 -9.48 -7.08 -32.85
N LYS A 152 -10.24 -6.48 -33.78
CA LYS A 152 -11.21 -7.17 -34.66
C LYS A 152 -10.73 -8.49 -35.27
N ASP A 153 -9.46 -8.57 -35.67
CA ASP A 153 -8.88 -9.73 -36.35
C ASP A 153 -7.95 -10.57 -35.44
N THR A 154 -8.04 -10.38 -34.12
CA THR A 154 -7.19 -11.04 -33.13
C THR A 154 -8.02 -11.91 -32.19
N PRO A 155 -7.44 -12.97 -31.59
CA PRO A 155 -8.11 -13.75 -30.55
C PRO A 155 -8.54 -12.92 -29.33
N ALA A 156 -7.95 -11.74 -29.13
CA ALA A 156 -8.34 -10.84 -28.06
C ALA A 156 -9.80 -10.39 -28.19
N MET A 157 -10.38 -10.37 -29.41
CA MET A 157 -11.78 -9.99 -29.64
C MET A 157 -12.80 -10.89 -28.93
N TYR A 158 -12.44 -12.13 -28.64
CA TYR A 158 -13.29 -13.05 -27.86
C TYR A 158 -13.36 -12.66 -26.38
N THR A 159 -12.41 -11.85 -25.91
CA THR A 159 -12.44 -11.30 -24.55
C THR A 159 -13.43 -10.14 -24.49
N LYS A 160 -14.43 -10.22 -23.61
CA LYS A 160 -15.39 -9.14 -23.45
C LYS A 160 -14.77 -7.97 -22.69
N LEU A 161 -14.54 -6.84 -23.36
CA LEU A 161 -14.19 -5.59 -22.70
C LEU A 161 -15.39 -5.07 -21.89
N ILE A 162 -15.16 -4.79 -20.61
CA ILE A 162 -16.11 -4.13 -19.71
C ILE A 162 -15.49 -2.81 -19.29
N VAL A 163 -16.06 -1.70 -19.78
CA VAL A 163 -15.65 -0.35 -19.39
C VAL A 163 -16.55 0.16 -18.26
N GLY A 164 -15.97 0.19 -17.06
CA GLY A 164 -16.56 0.74 -15.85
C GLY A 164 -16.20 2.20 -15.66
N ASN A 165 -17.09 2.95 -15.01
CA ASN A 165 -16.83 4.33 -14.61
C ASN A 165 -16.61 4.35 -13.09
N ARG A 166 -15.47 4.90 -12.64
CA ARG A 166 -15.25 5.20 -11.23
C ARG A 166 -15.97 6.49 -10.83
N ILE A 167 -17.28 6.41 -10.62
CA ILE A 167 -18.04 7.47 -9.95
C ILE A 167 -17.80 7.36 -8.44
N ARG A 168 -16.62 7.77 -7.96
CA ARG A 168 -16.42 7.96 -6.51
C ARG A 168 -16.75 9.41 -6.15
N ARG A 169 -18.03 9.72 -5.96
CA ARG A 169 -18.48 11.02 -5.42
C ARG A 169 -17.78 11.38 -4.10
N GLN A 170 -17.24 10.40 -3.36
CA GLN A 170 -16.59 10.58 -2.06
C GLN A 170 -15.10 10.18 -2.01
N ALA A 171 -14.40 9.97 -3.13
CA ALA A 171 -12.97 9.62 -3.10
C ALA A 171 -12.10 10.66 -2.35
N HIS A 172 -12.50 11.93 -2.40
CA HIS A 172 -11.85 13.00 -1.62
C HIS A 172 -11.93 12.75 -0.10
N ASN A 173 -13.03 12.16 0.39
CA ASN A 173 -13.23 11.91 1.82
C ASN A 173 -12.48 10.66 2.32
N GLU A 174 -12.14 9.73 1.44
CA GLU A 174 -11.37 8.52 1.82
C GLU A 174 -9.86 8.80 1.96
N LEU A 175 -9.31 9.75 1.18
CA LEU A 175 -7.91 10.16 1.30
C LEU A 175 -7.66 11.10 2.50
N ILE A 176 -8.69 11.84 2.94
CA ILE A 176 -8.56 12.89 3.97
C ILE A 176 -8.83 12.35 5.39
N ARG A 177 -9.51 11.21 5.54
CA ARG A 177 -9.97 10.75 6.86
C ARG A 177 -9.18 9.56 7.37
N LYS A 178 -7.98 9.82 7.90
CA LYS A 178 -7.55 9.42 9.25
C LYS A 178 -6.17 10.03 9.51
N ARG A 179 -6.14 11.27 10.02
CA ARG A 179 -4.95 11.78 10.72
C ARG A 179 -4.59 10.73 11.78
N PRO A 180 -3.33 10.25 11.85
CA PRO A 180 -2.93 9.30 12.89
C PRO A 180 -3.31 9.86 14.25
N LYS A 181 -3.76 9.01 15.17
CA LYS A 181 -4.03 9.45 16.55
C LYS A 181 -2.80 10.20 17.06
N GLN A 182 -2.97 11.38 17.66
CA GLN A 182 -1.85 12.21 18.14
C GLN A 182 -0.87 11.45 19.04
N ALA A 183 -1.34 10.42 19.75
CA ALA A 183 -0.50 9.51 20.53
C ALA A 183 0.62 8.83 19.70
N LEU A 184 0.41 8.58 18.41
CA LEU A 184 1.40 8.02 17.49
C LEU A 184 2.39 9.08 16.96
N LEU A 185 2.03 10.36 17.01
CA LEU A 185 2.87 11.48 16.57
C LEU A 185 3.75 12.03 17.71
N LYS A 186 3.41 11.72 18.96
CA LYS A 186 4.24 12.03 20.12
C LYS A 186 5.35 10.98 20.21
N ASN A 187 6.52 11.28 19.65
CA ASN A 187 7.74 10.51 19.83
C ASN A 187 8.05 10.36 21.34
N SER A 188 7.63 9.25 21.95
CA SER A 188 7.96 8.89 23.33
C SER A 188 9.45 8.55 23.52
N THR A 189 10.21 8.47 22.42
CA THR A 189 11.66 8.24 22.40
C THR A 189 12.50 9.51 22.45
N ILE A 190 11.89 10.71 22.42
CA ILE A 190 12.58 11.91 22.89
C ILE A 190 12.42 11.96 24.40
N THR A 191 13.03 10.97 25.08
CA THR A 191 13.39 11.10 26.47
C THR A 191 14.14 12.41 26.56
N LYS A 192 13.55 13.38 27.24
CA LYS A 192 14.16 14.66 27.56
C LYS A 192 15.57 14.34 28.05
N ARG A 193 16.59 14.52 27.19
CA ARG A 193 17.96 14.60 27.67
C ARG A 193 17.90 15.77 28.62
N LYS A 194 17.89 15.46 29.92
CA LYS A 194 18.16 16.47 30.94
C LYS A 194 19.47 17.07 30.47
N PHE A 195 19.42 18.32 30.01
CA PHE A 195 20.63 19.10 29.86
C PHE A 195 21.20 19.19 31.28
N GLU A 196 22.07 18.25 31.61
CA GLU A 196 22.98 18.43 32.73
C GLU A 196 23.78 19.68 32.36
N LYS A 197 23.51 20.75 33.11
CA LYS A 197 24.29 21.98 32.97
C LYS A 197 25.76 21.57 33.11
N PRO A 198 26.63 21.95 32.17
CA PRO A 198 28.05 21.64 32.30
C PRO A 198 28.53 22.19 33.64
N LYS A 199 29.06 21.31 34.50
CA LYS A 199 29.75 21.73 35.71
C LYS A 199 30.88 22.64 35.27
N THR A 200 30.80 23.91 35.64
CA THR A 200 31.86 24.89 35.42
C THR A 200 33.08 24.44 36.22
N THR A 201 33.96 23.68 35.60
CA THR A 201 35.28 23.35 36.16
C THR A 201 36.07 24.65 36.18
N ARG A 202 36.22 25.25 37.37
CA ARG A 202 37.11 26.40 37.56
C ARG A 202 38.53 25.94 37.24
N LEU A 203 39.14 26.56 36.24
CA LEU A 203 40.55 26.36 35.94
C LEU A 203 41.39 26.83 37.15
N PRO A 204 42.45 26.10 37.52
CA PRO A 204 43.33 26.51 38.61
C PRO A 204 44.04 27.81 38.24
N THR A 205 43.89 28.83 39.09
CA THR A 205 44.58 30.11 38.99
C THR A 205 46.08 29.88 38.99
N THR A 206 46.73 30.19 37.87
CA THR A 206 48.20 30.16 37.77
C THR A 206 48.75 31.36 38.51
N THR A 207 49.38 31.11 39.66
CA THR A 207 50.11 32.14 40.42
C THR A 207 51.35 32.53 39.63
N ILE A 208 51.35 33.76 39.11
CA ILE A 208 52.53 34.35 38.45
C ILE A 208 53.52 34.71 39.56
N ILE A 209 54.60 33.93 39.66
CA ILE A 209 55.75 34.24 40.50
C ILE A 209 56.56 35.32 39.78
N LYS A 210 56.67 36.51 40.37
CA LYS A 210 57.57 37.56 39.90
C LYS A 210 59.03 37.17 40.25
N PRO A 211 59.96 37.25 39.30
CA PRO A 211 61.39 37.09 39.60
C PRO A 211 61.96 38.29 40.36
N PRO A 212 63.08 38.10 41.07
CA PRO A 212 63.74 39.10 41.93
C PRO A 212 64.32 40.30 41.17
#